data_AF-U2VCU9-F1
#
_entry.id   AF-U2VCU9-F1
#
_cell.length_a   1.000
_cell.length_b   1.000
_cell.length_c   1.000
_cell.angle_alpha   90.00
_cell.angle_beta   90.00
_cell.angle_gamma   90.00
#
_symmetry.space_group_name_H-M   'P 1'
#
loop_
_entity.id
_entity.type
_entity.pdbx_description
1 polymer ?
#
loop_
_entity_poly.entity_id
_entity_poly.type
_entity_poly.pdbx_seq_one_letter_code
_entity_poly.pdbx_strand_id
1 'polypeptide(L)'
;MRMSRAMRVLERNRGQTLVISSADEVHVVPLRDILYVDLIKHDLQYHLEHRVLRRRGSLTSAARELPAALFVKLSQGCIVNMSHVRTIRGDSIELDDGTQLYFSRSRRKPCLEELSRFFEGTI
;
A
#
# COMPACT_ATOMS: atom_id res chain seq x y z
N MET A 1 18.21 -0.98 -22.43
CA MET A 1 16.99 -1.34 -21.68
C MET A 1 16.39 -0.08 -21.07
N ARG A 2 15.14 0.28 -21.39
CA ARG A 2 14.42 1.37 -20.71
C ARG A 2 13.87 0.82 -19.39
N MET A 3 14.22 1.44 -18.26
CA MET A 3 13.63 1.10 -16.96
C MET A 3 12.15 1.47 -16.94
N SER A 4 11.29 0.55 -16.51
CA SER A 4 9.86 0.84 -16.32
C SER A 4 9.65 1.86 -15.20
N ARG A 5 8.51 2.54 -15.19
CA ARG A 5 8.21 3.53 -14.16
C ARG A 5 8.17 2.91 -12.76
N ALA A 6 7.55 1.74 -12.64
CA ALA A 6 7.53 0.95 -11.41
C ALA A 6 8.96 0.72 -10.86
N MET A 7 9.89 0.26 -11.70
CA MET A 7 11.29 0.05 -11.28
C MET A 7 11.95 1.32 -10.76
N ARG A 8 11.75 2.46 -11.45
CA ARG A 8 12.32 3.74 -11.00
C ARG A 8 11.77 4.18 -9.64
N VAL A 9 10.48 3.98 -9.41
CA VAL A 9 9.85 4.28 -8.13
C VAL A 9 10.39 3.37 -7.04
N LEU A 10 10.52 2.07 -7.29
CA LEU A 10 11.06 1.11 -6.33
C LEU A 10 12.50 1.45 -5.93
N GLU A 11 13.38 1.70 -6.89
CA GLU A 11 14.78 2.07 -6.60
C GLU A 11 14.86 3.38 -5.80
N ARG A 12 14.05 4.39 -6.14
CA ARG A 12 14.04 5.66 -5.42
C ARG A 12 13.58 5.52 -3.96
N ASN A 13 12.74 4.53 -3.67
CA ASN A 13 12.18 4.32 -2.33
C ASN A 13 12.81 3.14 -1.57
N ARG A 14 13.83 2.48 -2.14
CA ARG A 14 14.42 1.22 -1.62
C ARG A 14 14.93 1.26 -0.18
N GLY A 15 15.28 2.44 0.32
CA GLY A 15 15.75 2.68 1.70
C GLY A 15 14.76 3.44 2.58
N GLN A 16 13.53 3.72 2.11
CA GLN A 16 12.55 4.43 2.93
C GLN A 16 11.93 3.50 3.97
N THR A 17 11.78 4.05 5.18
CA THR A 17 11.19 3.35 6.32
C THR A 17 10.08 4.18 6.94
N LEU A 18 9.08 3.51 7.50
CA LEU A 18 8.08 4.10 8.37
C LEU A 18 8.35 3.70 9.82
N VAL A 19 8.27 4.67 10.73
CA VAL A 19 8.31 4.40 12.17
C VAL A 19 6.89 4.20 12.67
N ILE A 20 6.60 3.02 13.20
CA ILE A 20 5.31 2.66 13.78
C ILE A 20 5.52 2.43 15.28
N SER A 21 4.99 3.33 16.10
CA SER A 21 4.96 3.18 17.55
C SER A 21 3.70 2.43 18.01
N SER A 22 3.92 1.34 18.74
CA SER A 22 2.95 0.67 19.61
C SER A 22 3.15 1.15 21.05
N ALA A 23 2.31 0.72 21.99
CA ALA A 23 2.31 1.22 23.37
C ALA A 23 3.69 1.14 24.05
N ASP A 24 4.42 0.05 23.83
CA ASP A 24 5.71 -0.22 24.48
C ASP A 24 6.87 -0.42 23.47
N GLU A 25 6.58 -0.41 22.18
CA GLU A 25 7.53 -0.80 21.13
C GLU A 25 7.56 0.21 20.00
N VAL A 26 8.76 0.49 19.49
CA VAL A 26 8.96 1.27 18.26
C VAL A 26 9.48 0.33 17.18
N HIS A 27 8.75 0.27 16.07
CA HIS A 27 9.15 -0.52 14.91
C HIS A 27 9.58 0.40 13.77
N VAL A 28 10.80 0.21 13.28
CA VAL A 28 11.26 0.82 12.04
C VAL A 28 11.03 -0.19 10.93
N VAL A 29 10.10 0.10 10.03
CA VAL A 29 9.61 -0.83 9.01
C VAL A 29 9.98 -0.31 7.62
N PRO A 30 10.71 -1.07 6.79
CA PRO A 30 10.89 -0.74 5.39
C PRO A 30 9.54 -0.63 4.68
N LEU A 31 9.33 0.43 3.89
CA LEU A 31 8.04 0.62 3.20
C LEU A 31 7.69 -0.53 2.26
N ARG A 32 8.70 -1.16 1.67
CA ARG A 32 8.55 -2.33 0.79
C ARG A 32 8.07 -3.59 1.51
N ASP A 33 8.08 -3.61 2.84
CA ASP A 33 7.63 -4.76 3.63
C ASP A 33 6.16 -4.56 4.09
N ILE A 34 5.57 -3.40 3.80
CA ILE A 34 4.16 -3.09 4.09
C ILE A 34 3.33 -3.44 2.85
N LEU A 35 2.48 -4.45 2.98
CA LEU A 35 1.58 -4.93 1.93
C LEU A 35 0.41 -3.96 1.73
N TYR A 36 -0.29 -3.66 2.82
CA TYR A 36 -1.40 -2.72 2.84
C TYR A 36 -1.65 -2.23 4.27
N VAL A 37 -2.49 -1.19 4.36
CA VAL A 37 -2.94 -0.61 5.62
C VAL A 37 -4.44 -0.48 5.59
N ASP A 38 -5.12 -1.02 6.59
CA ASP A 38 -6.55 -0.84 6.78
C ASP A 38 -6.87 -0.15 8.10
N LEU A 39 -8.08 0.42 8.18
CA LEU A 39 -8.61 1.01 9.40
C LEU A 39 -9.69 0.10 9.95
N ILE A 40 -9.43 -0.49 11.12
CA ILE A 40 -10.41 -1.28 11.85
C ILE A 40 -10.78 -0.52 13.11
N LYS A 41 -12.05 -0.11 13.20
CA LYS A 41 -12.56 0.82 14.23
C LYS A 41 -11.79 2.15 14.21
N HIS A 42 -10.84 2.34 15.11
CA HIS A 42 -10.04 3.57 15.24
C HIS A 42 -8.53 3.30 15.16
N ASP A 43 -8.14 2.07 14.77
CA ASP A 43 -6.76 1.64 14.74
C ASP A 43 -6.36 1.30 13.30
N LEU A 44 -5.25 1.90 12.87
CA LEU A 44 -4.58 1.52 11.65
C LEU A 44 -3.89 0.18 11.88
N GLN A 45 -4.10 -0.76 10.97
CA GLN A 45 -3.33 -2.00 10.93
C GLN A 45 -2.44 -2.01 9.70
N TYR A 46 -1.15 -2.07 9.94
CA TYR A 46 -0.13 -2.22 8.91
C TYR A 46 0.13 -3.71 8.75
N HIS A 47 -0.25 -4.26 7.60
CA HIS A 47 -0.07 -5.67 7.29
C HIS A 47 1.29 -5.85 6.62
N LEU A 48 2.15 -6.62 7.27
CA LEU A 48 3.42 -7.09 6.74
C LEU A 48 3.31 -8.60 6.48
N GLU A 49 4.26 -9.17 5.75
CA GLU A 49 4.23 -10.58 5.33
C GLU A 49 3.96 -11.58 6.48
N HIS A 50 4.53 -11.33 7.67
CA HIS A 50 4.47 -12.29 8.79
C HIS A 50 3.83 -11.73 10.07
N ARG A 51 3.36 -10.48 10.06
CA ARG A 51 2.82 -9.82 11.26
C ARG A 51 1.98 -8.60 10.91
N VAL A 52 1.16 -8.18 11.86
CA VAL A 52 0.34 -6.97 11.74
C VAL A 52 0.73 -6.01 12.87
N LEU A 53 1.02 -4.75 12.52
CA LEU A 53 1.29 -3.69 13.49
C LEU A 53 0.12 -2.75 13.61
N ARG A 54 -0.18 -2.36 14.85
CA ARG A 54 -1.33 -1.53 15.17
C ARG A 54 -0.88 -0.21 15.74
N ARG A 55 -1.53 0.86 15.27
CA ARG A 55 -1.32 2.22 15.79
C ARG A 55 -2.63 2.98 15.70
N ARG A 56 -3.03 3.67 16.78
CA ARG A 56 -4.20 4.55 16.76
C ARG A 56 -4.00 5.65 15.73
N GLY A 57 -5.01 5.90 14.89
CA GLY A 57 -4.89 6.90 13.84
C GLY A 57 -6.04 6.88 12.85
N SER A 58 -5.81 7.50 11.68
CA SER A 58 -6.79 7.58 10.60
C SER A 58 -6.13 7.23 9.28
N LEU A 59 -6.90 6.77 8.29
CA LEU A 59 -6.35 6.57 6.95
C LEU A 59 -5.83 7.85 6.32
N THR A 60 -6.37 9.01 6.71
CA THR A 60 -5.85 10.30 6.27
C THR A 60 -4.46 10.57 6.81
N SER A 61 -4.18 10.22 8.08
CA SER A 61 -2.81 10.35 8.62
C SER A 61 -1.87 9.33 7.99
N ALA A 62 -2.30 8.08 7.81
CA ALA A 62 -1.52 7.06 7.09
C ALA A 62 -1.16 7.52 5.66
N ALA A 63 -2.13 8.07 4.91
CA ALA A 63 -1.90 8.56 3.54
C ALA A 63 -0.91 9.73 3.45
N ARG A 64 -0.71 10.50 4.53
CA ARG A 64 0.29 11.58 4.56
C ARG A 64 1.70 11.06 4.80
N GLU A 65 1.81 9.97 5.55
CA GLU A 65 3.10 9.33 5.89
C GLU A 65 3.57 8.37 4.80
N LEU A 66 2.62 7.74 4.09
CA LEU A 66 2.90 6.81 3.01
C LEU A 66 3.09 7.56 1.68
N PRO A 67 4.21 7.35 0.98
CA PRO A 67 4.45 8.03 -0.28
C PRO A 67 3.45 7.56 -1.35
N ALA A 68 2.70 8.49 -1.92
CA ALA A 68 1.73 8.24 -2.99
C ALA A 68 2.36 7.64 -4.27
N ALA A 69 3.69 7.65 -4.38
CA ALA A 69 4.39 6.96 -5.45
C ALA A 69 4.33 5.43 -5.31
N LEU A 70 4.24 4.91 -4.09
CA LEU A 70 4.16 3.47 -3.79
C LEU A 70 2.77 3.03 -3.33
N PHE A 71 2.05 3.90 -2.64
CA PHE A 71 0.78 3.55 -2.00
C PHE A 71 -0.41 4.22 -2.67
N VAL A 72 -1.50 3.48 -2.86
CA VAL A 72 -2.75 3.97 -3.45
C VAL A 72 -3.94 3.65 -2.55
N LYS A 73 -4.88 4.58 -2.44
CA LYS A 73 -6.12 4.37 -1.68
C LYS A 73 -7.08 3.48 -2.48
N LEU A 74 -7.30 2.26 -1.99
CA LEU A 74 -8.16 1.24 -2.60
C LEU A 74 -9.64 1.43 -2.22
N SER A 75 -9.89 1.84 -0.98
CA SER A 75 -11.23 2.07 -0.43
C SER A 75 -11.18 3.19 0.62
N GLN A 76 -12.33 3.55 1.22
CA GLN A 76 -12.31 4.48 2.36
C GLN A 76 -11.58 3.93 3.58
N GLY A 77 -11.46 2.61 3.67
CA GLY A 77 -10.89 1.84 4.77
C GLY A 77 -9.52 1.21 4.47
N CYS A 78 -8.94 1.41 3.27
CA CYS A 78 -7.76 0.67 2.84
C CYS A 78 -6.85 1.48 1.90
N ILE A 79 -5.55 1.43 2.17
CA ILE A 79 -4.45 1.89 1.31
C ILE A 79 -3.56 0.68 1.03
N VAL A 80 -3.22 0.45 -0.24
CA VAL A 80 -2.40 -0.71 -0.65
C VAL A 80 -1.08 -0.24 -1.24
N ASN A 81 -0.02 -1.00 -1.00
CA ASN A 81 1.25 -0.81 -1.69
C ASN A 81 1.17 -1.44 -3.08
N MET A 82 1.32 -0.61 -4.11
CA MET A 82 1.21 -0.99 -5.51
C MET A 82 2.26 -2.02 -5.93
N SER A 83 3.42 -2.09 -5.25
CA SER A 83 4.47 -3.06 -5.57
C SER A 83 4.08 -4.51 -5.28
N HIS A 84 3.14 -4.73 -4.36
CA HIS A 84 2.65 -6.06 -3.99
C HIS A 84 1.44 -6.49 -4.80
N VAL A 85 0.88 -5.63 -5.66
CA VAL A 85 -0.29 -5.98 -6.48
C VAL A 85 0.14 -6.97 -7.56
N ARG A 86 -0.26 -8.22 -7.41
CA ARG A 86 0.01 -9.31 -8.36
C ARG A 86 -1.02 -9.37 -9.48
N THR A 87 -2.29 -9.15 -9.17
CA THR A 87 -3.36 -9.24 -10.18
C THR A 87 -4.48 -8.25 -9.88
N ILE A 88 -5.02 -7.65 -10.94
CA ILE A 88 -6.24 -6.83 -10.87
C ILE A 88 -7.38 -7.65 -11.47
N ARG A 89 -8.45 -7.82 -10.70
CA ARG A 89 -9.68 -8.53 -11.08
C ARG A 89 -10.86 -7.56 -11.03
N GLY A 90 -11.96 -7.87 -11.70
CA GLY A 90 -13.10 -6.96 -11.94
C GLY A 90 -13.35 -5.87 -10.88
N ASP A 91 -13.52 -6.26 -9.62
CA ASP A 91 -13.77 -5.41 -8.45
C ASP A 91 -12.76 -5.61 -7.29
N SER A 92 -11.64 -6.29 -7.54
CA SER A 92 -10.65 -6.64 -6.53
C SER A 92 -9.22 -6.60 -7.06
N ILE A 93 -8.27 -6.62 -6.14
CA ILE A 93 -6.87 -6.90 -6.40
C ILE A 93 -6.44 -8.09 -5.57
N GLU A 94 -5.42 -8.79 -6.06
CA GLU A 94 -4.75 -9.86 -5.35
C GLU A 94 -3.29 -9.45 -5.14
N LEU A 95 -2.81 -9.58 -3.90
CA LEU A 95 -1.43 -9.31 -3.53
C LEU A 95 -0.54 -10.54 -3.75
N ASP A 96 0.78 -10.37 -3.63
CA ASP A 96 1.77 -11.44 -3.79
C ASP A 96 1.67 -12.52 -2.70
N ASP A 97 1.28 -12.16 -1.47
CA ASP A 97 0.93 -13.08 -0.39
C ASP A 97 -0.40 -13.84 -0.59
N GLY A 98 -1.15 -13.51 -1.66
CA GLY A 98 -2.47 -14.09 -1.97
C GLY A 98 -3.65 -13.37 -1.31
N THR A 99 -3.42 -12.31 -0.53
CA THR A 99 -4.48 -11.49 0.06
C THR A 99 -5.32 -10.84 -1.03
N GLN A 100 -6.65 -10.96 -0.91
CA GLN A 100 -7.60 -10.31 -1.81
C GLN A 100 -8.21 -9.07 -1.16
N LEU A 101 -8.12 -7.93 -1.85
CA LEU A 101 -8.67 -6.65 -1.38
C LEU A 101 -9.64 -6.08 -2.41
N TYR A 102 -10.75 -5.51 -1.94
CA TYR A 102 -11.84 -5.03 -2.79
C TYR A 102 -11.86 -3.51 -2.90
N PHE A 103 -12.16 -3.00 -4.09
CA PHE A 103 -12.38 -1.57 -4.27
C PHE A 103 -13.70 -1.14 -3.62
N SER A 104 -13.74 0.05 -3.02
CA SER A 104 -15.04 0.71 -2.85
C SER A 104 -15.54 1.22 -4.19
N ARG A 105 -16.87 1.26 -4.40
CA ARG A 105 -17.48 1.71 -5.67
C ARG A 105 -16.91 3.06 -6.15
N SER A 106 -16.75 4.01 -5.24
CA SER A 106 -16.21 5.34 -5.52
C SER A 106 -14.69 5.40 -5.76
N ARG A 107 -13.93 4.38 -5.34
CA ARG A 107 -12.46 4.35 -5.47
C ARG A 107 -11.95 3.48 -6.60
N ARG A 108 -12.77 2.60 -7.15
CA ARG A 108 -12.37 1.70 -8.25
C ARG A 108 -11.71 2.45 -9.40
N LYS A 109 -12.41 3.41 -10.03
CA LYS A 109 -11.87 4.13 -11.19
C LYS A 109 -10.59 4.91 -10.87
N PRO A 110 -10.54 5.78 -9.83
CA PRO A 110 -9.31 6.48 -9.47
C PRO A 110 -8.13 5.54 -9.15
N CYS A 111 -8.39 4.45 -8.41
CA CYS A 111 -7.34 3.50 -8.05
C CYS A 111 -6.76 2.79 -9.28
N LEU A 112 -7.60 2.40 -10.24
CA LEU A 112 -7.13 1.77 -11.49
C LEU A 112 -6.29 2.73 -12.34
N GLU A 113 -6.65 4.01 -12.38
CA GLU A 113 -5.84 5.02 -13.08
C GLU A 113 -4.45 5.19 -12.43
N GLU A 114 -4.39 5.20 -11.09
CA GLU A 114 -3.12 5.27 -10.36
C GLU A 114 -2.27 4.01 -10.56
N LEU A 115 -2.86 2.81 -10.49
CA LEU A 115 -2.20 1.53 -10.77
C LEU A 115 -1.67 1.46 -12.20
N SER A 116 -2.48 1.87 -13.20
CA SER A 116 -2.05 1.93 -14.59
C SER A 116 -0.81 2.81 -14.75
N ARG A 117 -0.84 4.02 -14.18
CA ARG A 117 0.31 4.95 -14.21
C ARG A 117 1.53 4.37 -13.51
N PHE A 118 1.36 3.57 -12.46
CA PHE A 118 2.46 2.92 -11.78
C PHE A 118 3.12 1.83 -12.66
N PHE A 119 2.31 1.00 -13.32
CA PHE A 119 2.77 -0.13 -14.13
C PHE A 119 3.12 0.22 -15.58
N GLU A 120 2.80 1.42 -16.06
CA GLU A 120 3.16 1.91 -17.40
C GLU A 120 4.64 1.62 -17.75
N GLY A 121 4.84 0.95 -18.89
CA GLY A 121 6.15 0.51 -19.38
C GLY A 121 6.68 -0.81 -18.78
N THR A 122 5.86 -1.52 -18.01
CA THR A 122 6.12 -2.90 -17.53
C THR A 122 5.36 -3.95 -18.35
N ILE A 123 4.44 -3.51 -19.21
CA ILE A 123 3.66 -4.32 -20.16
C ILE A 123 4.23 -4.11 -21.57
#